data_AF-A0AAU1ZL61-F1
#
_entry.id   AF-A0AAU1ZL61-F1
#
_cell.length_a   1.000
_cell.length_b   1.000
_cell.length_c   1.000
_cell.angle_alpha   90.00
_cell.angle_beta   90.00
_cell.angle_gamma   90.00
#
_symmetry.space_group_name_H-M   'P 1'
#
loop_
_entity.id
_entity.type
_entity.pdbx_description
1 polymer ?
#
loop_
_entity_poly.entity_id
_entity_poly.type
_entity_poly.pdbx_seq_one_letter_code
_entity_poly.pdbx_strand_id
1 'polypeptide(L)'
;MNEQRGSDVRESIGELAQRLVAADTDGWTPEGMKAVAAELGWAWSDSSDAPVLITGRSSGPARLRPVGEYEKRYVDGESYVEIAVPVAAPAPDAAAQAAAFRAAKEEVTAALGEPSVMGSHGDMGPFYDSEPHWGAPFLRWRGRPNTLELRAGKSGPELVLQPTGPAENWFWRQGVGEEHSISGFFGSNRDEANIGLGFPGGWTARSWETVTRSLGDFLGSLPAETTALAVRIGMPFYGRNSRSAPLLFDVACGDRLSIACFAPDDIDPAALGWGTVAEHPHTASVFGDDDPVWRVDAGGPGEPKGHALAEMLVATARAAGVSDPTDLIVGGEAGYVDGYHVTYYGLGLPTG
;
A
#
# COMPACT_ATOMS: atom_id res chain seq x y z
N MET A 1 -52.23 -16.46 5.58
CA MET A 1 -51.25 -15.69 6.38
C MET A 1 -49.93 -16.43 6.21
N ASN A 2 -49.23 -16.17 5.11
CA ASN A 2 -48.00 -16.84 4.75
C ASN A 2 -46.85 -15.93 5.14
N GLU A 3 -46.07 -16.35 6.13
CA GLU A 3 -44.82 -15.70 6.51
C GLU A 3 -43.85 -15.80 5.33
N GLN A 4 -43.56 -14.65 4.71
CA GLN A 4 -42.40 -14.48 3.87
C GLN A 4 -41.16 -14.61 4.78
N ARG A 5 -40.49 -15.77 4.70
CA ARG A 5 -39.09 -15.89 5.11
C ARG A 5 -38.26 -15.02 4.16
N GLY A 6 -38.04 -13.76 4.52
CA GLY A 6 -36.99 -12.96 3.94
C GLY A 6 -35.65 -13.62 4.28
N SER A 7 -34.95 -14.14 3.28
CA SER A 7 -33.56 -14.54 3.46
C SER A 7 -32.72 -13.26 3.50
N ASP A 8 -32.55 -12.70 4.70
CA ASP A 8 -31.57 -11.64 5.01
C ASP A 8 -30.14 -12.20 4.99
N VAL A 9 -29.79 -13.01 3.99
CA VAL A 9 -28.38 -13.40 3.78
C VAL A 9 -27.74 -12.22 3.04
N ARG A 10 -27.14 -11.32 3.81
CA ARG A 10 -26.27 -10.28 3.25
C ARG A 10 -25.11 -10.97 2.53
N GLU A 11 -24.94 -10.65 1.25
CA GLU A 11 -23.82 -11.11 0.43
C GLU A 11 -22.49 -10.79 1.11
N SER A 12 -21.65 -11.82 1.26
CA SER A 12 -20.30 -11.71 1.80
C SER A 12 -19.38 -10.90 0.88
N ILE A 13 -18.23 -10.43 1.38
CA ILE A 13 -17.28 -9.68 0.56
C ILE A 13 -16.67 -10.60 -0.51
N GLY A 14 -16.40 -11.86 -0.15
CA GLY A 14 -15.87 -12.87 -1.07
C GLY A 14 -16.83 -13.21 -2.23
N GLU A 15 -18.13 -13.38 -1.97
CA GLU A 15 -19.13 -13.60 -3.02
C GLU A 15 -19.23 -12.41 -3.98
N LEU A 16 -19.23 -11.19 -3.43
CA LEU A 16 -19.19 -9.97 -4.24
C LEU A 16 -17.94 -9.92 -5.14
N ALA A 17 -16.77 -10.24 -4.58
CA ALA A 17 -15.52 -10.27 -5.33
C ALA A 17 -15.56 -11.25 -6.51
N GLN A 18 -16.12 -12.46 -6.29
CA GLN A 18 -16.31 -13.46 -7.35
C GLN A 18 -17.22 -12.95 -8.47
N ARG A 19 -18.34 -12.32 -8.10
CA ARG A 19 -19.28 -11.75 -9.09
C ARG A 19 -18.67 -10.59 -9.87
N LEU A 20 -17.90 -9.72 -9.20
CA LEU A 20 -17.19 -8.62 -9.87
C LEU A 20 -16.15 -9.13 -10.88
N VAL A 21 -15.38 -10.17 -10.53
CA VAL A 21 -14.40 -10.78 -11.44
C VAL A 21 -15.09 -11.45 -12.63
N ALA A 22 -16.26 -12.06 -12.41
CA ALA A 22 -17.02 -12.73 -13.46
C ALA A 22 -17.82 -11.78 -14.37
N ALA A 23 -17.99 -10.52 -13.97
CA ALA A 23 -18.82 -9.56 -14.69
C ALA A 23 -18.25 -9.24 -16.09
N ASP A 24 -19.11 -9.31 -17.09
CA ASP A 24 -18.79 -8.85 -18.44
C ASP A 24 -18.95 -7.32 -18.51
N THR A 25 -17.83 -6.63 -18.55
CA THR A 25 -17.80 -5.17 -18.56
C THR A 25 -18.10 -4.57 -19.94
N ASP A 26 -18.20 -5.39 -20.99
CA ASP A 26 -18.44 -4.98 -22.38
C ASP A 26 -17.61 -3.76 -22.79
N GLY A 27 -16.29 -3.85 -22.55
CA GLY A 27 -15.33 -2.78 -22.88
C GLY A 27 -15.48 -1.51 -22.04
N TRP A 28 -16.11 -1.59 -20.86
CA TRP A 28 -16.32 -0.44 -19.96
C TRP A 28 -17.14 0.69 -20.60
N THR A 29 -18.11 0.32 -21.43
CA THR A 29 -19.09 1.24 -22.03
C THR A 29 -20.22 1.58 -21.04
N PRO A 30 -20.97 2.67 -21.25
CA PRO A 30 -22.15 2.98 -20.42
C PRO A 30 -23.20 1.88 -20.42
N GLU A 31 -23.45 1.25 -21.56
CA GLU A 31 -24.38 0.13 -21.70
C GLU A 31 -23.86 -1.12 -20.97
N GLY A 32 -22.57 -1.44 -21.11
CA GLY A 32 -21.92 -2.52 -20.38
C GLY A 32 -22.01 -2.34 -18.87
N MET A 33 -21.69 -1.16 -18.34
CA MET A 33 -21.78 -0.87 -16.90
C MET A 33 -23.21 -0.92 -16.37
N LYS A 34 -24.21 -0.53 -17.17
CA LYS A 34 -25.61 -0.70 -16.79
C LYS A 34 -26.02 -2.17 -16.75
N ALA A 35 -25.52 -2.99 -17.68
CA ALA A 35 -25.74 -4.43 -17.68
C ALA A 35 -25.10 -5.10 -16.46
N VAL A 36 -23.84 -4.75 -16.13
CA VAL A 36 -23.15 -5.21 -14.91
C VAL A 36 -23.95 -4.81 -13.66
N ALA A 37 -24.41 -3.56 -13.56
CA ALA A 37 -25.23 -3.14 -12.43
C ALA A 37 -26.53 -3.96 -12.30
N ALA A 38 -27.20 -4.23 -13.42
CA ALA A 38 -28.42 -5.05 -13.43
C ALA A 38 -28.15 -6.51 -13.03
N GLU A 39 -27.08 -7.12 -13.53
CA GLU A 39 -26.64 -8.48 -13.16
C GLU A 39 -26.28 -8.56 -11.67
N LEU A 40 -25.65 -7.52 -11.14
CA LEU A 40 -25.31 -7.39 -9.73
C LEU A 40 -26.53 -7.11 -8.84
N GLY A 41 -27.68 -6.77 -9.43
CA GLY A 41 -28.92 -6.43 -8.74
C GLY A 41 -28.91 -5.01 -8.15
N TRP A 42 -28.08 -4.12 -8.69
CA TRP A 42 -27.91 -2.75 -8.22
C TRP A 42 -28.74 -1.77 -9.03
N ALA A 43 -29.27 -0.75 -8.37
CA ALA A 43 -30.00 0.32 -9.04
C ALA A 43 -29.04 1.42 -9.51
N TRP A 44 -29.16 1.81 -10.77
CA TRP A 44 -28.40 2.92 -11.35
C TRP A 44 -29.01 4.26 -10.94
N SER A 45 -28.17 5.19 -10.49
CA SER A 45 -28.56 6.58 -10.23
C SER A 45 -27.57 7.52 -10.90
N ASP A 46 -28.08 8.38 -11.78
CA ASP A 46 -27.30 9.50 -12.30
C ASP A 46 -27.17 10.56 -11.20
N SER A 47 -25.94 10.96 -10.87
CA SER A 47 -25.68 12.10 -9.99
C SER A 47 -25.02 13.23 -10.79
N SER A 48 -24.89 14.42 -10.20
CA SER A 48 -24.28 15.58 -10.87
C SER A 48 -22.81 15.38 -11.23
N ASP A 49 -22.11 14.49 -10.49
CA ASP A 49 -20.65 14.38 -10.56
C ASP A 49 -20.24 13.10 -11.30
N ALA A 50 -20.83 11.95 -10.93
CA ALA A 50 -20.63 10.67 -11.60
C ALA A 50 -21.79 9.68 -11.30
N PRO A 51 -22.02 8.65 -12.12
CA PRO A 51 -23.02 7.63 -11.81
C PRO A 51 -22.70 6.88 -10.51
N VAL A 52 -23.75 6.61 -9.73
CA VAL A 52 -23.68 5.88 -8.46
C VAL A 52 -24.58 4.64 -8.56
N LEU A 53 -24.11 3.52 -8.03
CA LEU A 53 -24.82 2.24 -8.04
C LEU A 53 -25.30 1.90 -6.62
N ILE A 54 -26.61 1.85 -6.42
CA ILE A 54 -27.21 1.55 -5.12
C ILE A 54 -27.14 0.04 -4.88
N THR A 55 -26.22 -0.37 -4.01
CA THR A 55 -25.89 -1.78 -3.73
C THR A 55 -26.75 -2.39 -2.63
N GLY A 56 -27.44 -1.57 -1.83
CA GLY A 56 -28.11 -2.00 -0.60
C GLY A 56 -27.18 -2.31 0.58
N ARG A 57 -25.85 -2.14 0.42
CA ARG A 57 -24.87 -2.37 1.49
C ARG A 57 -24.86 -1.21 2.48
N SER A 58 -24.63 -1.53 3.75
CA SER A 58 -24.51 -0.51 4.81
C SER A 58 -23.26 0.35 4.70
N SER A 59 -22.24 -0.13 3.98
CA SER A 59 -21.01 0.60 3.66
C SER A 59 -21.21 1.72 2.62
N GLY A 60 -22.39 1.78 1.99
CA GLY A 60 -22.75 2.81 1.01
C GLY A 60 -22.81 2.27 -0.43
N PRO A 61 -23.12 3.17 -1.38
CA PRO A 61 -23.25 2.80 -2.77
C PRO A 61 -21.88 2.60 -3.43
N ALA A 62 -21.86 1.83 -4.52
CA ALA A 62 -20.69 1.74 -5.38
C ALA A 62 -20.61 2.97 -6.31
N ARG A 63 -19.40 3.33 -6.69
CA ARG A 63 -19.11 4.52 -7.50
C ARG A 63 -18.48 4.09 -8.82
N LEU A 64 -18.99 4.64 -9.91
CA LEU A 64 -18.37 4.53 -11.23
C LEU A 64 -17.51 5.76 -11.45
N ARG A 65 -16.23 5.58 -11.79
CA ARG A 65 -15.35 6.70 -12.15
C ARG A 65 -15.26 6.82 -13.67
N PRO A 66 -15.77 7.91 -14.26
CA PRO A 66 -15.61 8.18 -15.69
C PRO A 66 -14.15 8.40 -16.06
N VAL A 67 -13.83 8.19 -17.34
CA VAL A 67 -12.53 8.59 -17.91
C VAL A 67 -12.40 10.12 -17.86
N GLY A 68 -11.42 10.60 -17.08
CA GLY A 68 -11.04 12.01 -17.04
C GLY A 68 -10.04 12.38 -18.14
N GLU A 69 -9.67 13.67 -18.21
CA GLU A 69 -8.73 14.18 -19.22
C GLU A 69 -7.35 13.51 -19.16
N TYR A 70 -6.86 13.20 -17.96
CA TYR A 70 -5.55 12.56 -17.78
C TYR A 70 -5.57 11.08 -18.16
N GLU A 71 -6.71 10.42 -18.04
CA GLU A 71 -6.94 9.00 -18.30
C GLU A 71 -7.01 8.70 -19.80
N LYS A 72 -7.48 9.65 -20.61
CA LYS A 72 -7.66 9.50 -22.07
C LYS A 72 -6.42 8.97 -22.81
N ARG A 73 -5.22 9.21 -22.29
CA ARG A 73 -3.96 8.72 -22.88
C ARG A 73 -3.63 7.26 -22.56
N TYR A 74 -4.44 6.60 -21.73
CA TYR A 74 -4.23 5.25 -21.20
C TYR A 74 -5.36 4.27 -21.52
N VAL A 75 -6.49 4.77 -22.03
CA VAL A 75 -7.69 3.99 -22.41
C VAL A 75 -7.80 3.88 -23.93
N ASP A 76 -8.44 2.81 -24.41
CA ASP A 76 -8.72 2.52 -25.82
C ASP A 76 -10.23 2.33 -26.03
N GLY A 77 -11.00 3.37 -25.70
CA GLY A 77 -12.45 3.43 -25.91
C GLY A 77 -13.30 3.25 -24.64
N GLU A 78 -12.70 2.90 -23.50
CA GLU A 78 -13.41 2.83 -22.22
C GLU A 78 -14.06 4.19 -21.86
N SER A 79 -15.27 4.14 -21.30
CA SER A 79 -15.95 5.33 -20.75
C SER A 79 -15.74 5.47 -19.24
N TYR A 80 -15.38 4.36 -18.58
CA TYR A 80 -15.14 4.27 -17.15
C TYR A 80 -13.82 3.54 -16.88
N VAL A 81 -13.15 3.91 -15.81
CA VAL A 81 -11.83 3.37 -15.41
C VAL A 81 -11.88 2.59 -14.09
N GLU A 82 -13.01 2.62 -13.40
CA GLU A 82 -13.25 1.75 -12.24
C GLU A 82 -14.73 1.72 -11.84
N ILE A 83 -15.10 0.60 -11.23
CA ILE A 83 -16.22 0.51 -10.27
C ILE A 83 -15.60 0.30 -8.89
N ALA A 84 -15.82 1.21 -7.96
CA ALA A 84 -15.36 1.11 -6.57
C ALA A 84 -16.54 0.83 -5.63
N VAL A 85 -16.47 -0.27 -4.88
CA VAL A 85 -17.51 -0.73 -3.94
C VAL A 85 -16.96 -0.65 -2.52
N PRO A 86 -17.43 0.27 -1.67
CA PRO A 86 -17.10 0.26 -0.26
C PRO A 86 -17.56 -1.05 0.39
N VAL A 87 -16.67 -1.75 1.09
CA VAL A 87 -17.00 -3.05 1.70
C VAL A 87 -17.14 -2.99 3.21
N ALA A 88 -16.57 -1.96 3.84
CA ALA A 88 -16.74 -1.65 5.26
C ALA A 88 -16.74 -0.13 5.51
N ALA A 89 -17.26 0.28 6.67
CA ALA A 89 -17.23 1.67 7.15
C ALA A 89 -16.74 1.70 8.61
N PRO A 90 -15.45 1.38 8.86
CA PRO A 90 -14.87 1.38 10.20
C PRO A 90 -14.76 2.80 10.78
N ALA A 91 -14.38 2.89 12.05
CA ALA A 91 -13.98 4.15 12.66
C ALA A 91 -12.78 4.78 11.88
N PRO A 92 -12.63 6.12 11.91
CA PRO A 92 -11.63 6.81 11.10
C PRO A 92 -10.18 6.62 11.58
N ASP A 93 -9.95 6.02 12.75
CA ASP A 93 -8.59 5.75 13.24
C ASP A 93 -7.91 4.63 12.46
N ALA A 94 -6.57 4.73 12.34
CA ALA A 94 -5.77 3.84 11.51
C ALA A 94 -5.87 2.36 11.92
N ALA A 95 -6.05 2.07 13.21
CA ALA A 95 -6.16 0.71 13.71
C ALA A 95 -7.49 0.06 13.26
N ALA A 96 -8.61 0.76 13.40
CA ALA A 96 -9.91 0.28 12.93
C ALA A 96 -9.94 0.09 11.40
N GLN A 97 -9.32 1.01 10.66
CA GLN A 97 -9.20 0.92 9.20
C GLN A 97 -8.38 -0.30 8.77
N ALA A 98 -7.19 -0.49 9.35
CA ALA A 98 -6.33 -1.63 9.05
C ALA A 98 -6.98 -2.97 9.40
N ALA A 99 -7.68 -3.04 10.54
CA ALA A 99 -8.41 -4.25 10.94
C ALA A 99 -9.57 -4.59 9.97
N ALA A 100 -10.33 -3.58 9.51
CA ALA A 100 -11.39 -3.78 8.54
C ALA A 100 -10.85 -4.21 7.17
N PHE A 101 -9.73 -3.64 6.74
CA PHE A 101 -9.05 -4.05 5.52
C PHE A 101 -8.60 -5.51 5.61
N ARG A 102 -7.96 -5.90 6.73
CA ARG A 102 -7.51 -7.27 6.96
C ARG A 102 -8.67 -8.27 6.94
N ALA A 103 -9.78 -7.95 7.57
CA ALA A 103 -10.98 -8.80 7.53
C ALA A 103 -11.51 -8.97 6.08
N ALA A 104 -11.55 -7.88 5.30
CA ALA A 104 -11.94 -7.95 3.89
C ALA A 104 -10.93 -8.76 3.06
N LYS A 105 -9.62 -8.60 3.30
CA LYS A 105 -8.57 -9.43 2.69
C LYS A 105 -8.85 -10.91 2.91
N GLU A 106 -9.11 -11.32 4.15
CA GLU A 106 -9.31 -12.72 4.51
C GLU A 106 -10.49 -13.33 3.74
N GLU A 107 -11.62 -12.62 3.66
CA GLU A 107 -12.79 -13.06 2.87
C GLU A 107 -12.51 -13.15 1.37
N VAL A 108 -11.86 -12.14 0.78
CA VAL A 108 -11.59 -12.10 -0.66
C VAL A 108 -10.55 -13.14 -1.06
N THR A 109 -9.50 -13.30 -0.26
CA THR A 109 -8.46 -14.32 -0.47
C THR A 109 -9.04 -15.72 -0.35
N ALA A 110 -9.95 -15.96 0.60
CA ALA A 110 -10.66 -17.24 0.69
C ALA A 110 -11.51 -17.55 -0.54
N ALA A 111 -12.05 -16.52 -1.20
CA ALA A 111 -12.93 -16.67 -2.36
C ALA A 111 -12.18 -16.75 -3.70
N LEU A 112 -11.05 -16.05 -3.84
CA LEU A 112 -10.32 -15.89 -5.11
C LEU A 112 -8.93 -16.54 -5.11
N GLY A 113 -8.43 -17.00 -3.96
CA GLY A 113 -7.05 -17.42 -3.77
C GLY A 113 -6.11 -16.25 -3.45
N GLU A 114 -4.82 -16.53 -3.40
CA GLU A 114 -3.80 -15.52 -3.08
C GLU A 114 -3.75 -14.42 -4.16
N PRO A 115 -3.64 -13.14 -3.77
CA PRO A 115 -3.49 -12.05 -4.73
C PRO A 115 -2.15 -12.16 -5.46
N SER A 116 -2.12 -11.86 -6.76
CA SER A 116 -0.89 -11.92 -7.55
C SER A 116 0.06 -10.75 -7.27
N VAL A 117 -0.49 -9.65 -6.73
CA VAL A 117 0.23 -8.42 -6.42
C VAL A 117 -0.27 -7.85 -5.08
N MET A 118 0.63 -7.26 -4.31
CA MET A 118 0.34 -6.52 -3.08
C MET A 118 1.19 -5.25 -3.01
N GLY A 119 0.81 -4.29 -2.18
CA GLY A 119 1.65 -3.11 -1.97
C GLY A 119 0.99 -1.98 -1.20
N SER A 120 1.62 -0.82 -1.28
CA SER A 120 1.04 0.47 -0.91
C SER A 120 1.24 1.45 -2.07
N HIS A 121 0.18 2.18 -2.42
CA HIS A 121 0.28 3.28 -3.39
C HIS A 121 0.98 4.52 -2.80
N GLY A 122 1.30 4.52 -1.49
CA GLY A 122 1.85 5.67 -0.77
C GLY A 122 1.01 6.93 -1.00
N ASP A 123 1.71 8.06 -1.06
CA ASP A 123 1.20 9.42 -1.34
C ASP A 123 0.68 9.72 -2.78
N MET A 124 0.62 8.70 -3.64
CA MET A 124 0.21 8.84 -5.03
C MET A 124 -0.70 7.66 -5.41
N GLY A 125 -1.97 7.71 -5.01
CA GLY A 125 -2.98 6.75 -5.48
C GLY A 125 -3.19 6.77 -7.01
N PRO A 126 -3.60 5.63 -7.62
CA PRO A 126 -4.03 5.58 -9.01
C PRO A 126 -5.12 6.62 -9.28
N PHE A 127 -4.80 7.56 -10.17
CA PHE A 127 -5.72 8.57 -10.67
C PHE A 127 -6.18 9.65 -9.67
N TYR A 128 -5.32 10.01 -8.69
CA TYR A 128 -5.35 11.29 -7.96
C TYR A 128 -6.63 11.64 -7.18
N ASP A 129 -7.37 10.66 -6.67
CA ASP A 129 -8.29 10.95 -5.59
C ASP A 129 -7.54 10.97 -4.25
N SER A 130 -7.75 12.03 -3.47
CA SER A 130 -7.14 12.26 -2.16
C SER A 130 -7.16 11.03 -1.26
N GLU A 131 -6.09 10.89 -0.48
CA GLU A 131 -5.70 9.62 0.09
C GLU A 131 -6.39 9.27 1.39
N PRO A 132 -6.40 7.98 1.77
CA PRO A 132 -6.74 7.59 3.12
C PRO A 132 -5.66 8.09 4.07
N HIS A 133 -6.05 8.87 5.09
CA HIS A 133 -5.15 9.46 6.09
C HIS A 133 -4.37 8.44 6.95
N TRP A 134 -4.60 7.15 6.75
CA TRP A 134 -4.03 6.06 7.55
C TRP A 134 -3.03 5.17 6.79
N GLY A 135 -2.85 5.39 5.48
CA GLY A 135 -2.03 4.58 4.58
C GLY A 135 -2.80 4.14 3.33
N ALA A 136 -2.10 3.59 2.35
CA ALA A 136 -2.68 3.23 1.05
C ALA A 136 -2.45 1.75 0.65
N PRO A 137 -2.68 0.76 1.55
CA PRO A 137 -2.45 -0.65 1.21
C PRO A 137 -3.41 -1.12 0.11
N PHE A 138 -2.93 -2.04 -0.73
CA PHE A 138 -3.73 -2.70 -1.73
C PHE A 138 -3.31 -4.16 -1.96
N LEU A 139 -4.26 -4.97 -2.42
CA LEU A 139 -4.09 -6.34 -2.90
C LEU A 139 -4.80 -6.47 -4.24
N ARG A 140 -4.17 -7.15 -5.18
CA ARG A 140 -4.65 -7.22 -6.56
C ARG A 140 -4.68 -8.64 -7.07
N TRP A 141 -5.86 -9.05 -7.54
CA TRP A 141 -6.09 -10.27 -8.30
C TRP A 141 -6.10 -9.88 -9.78
N ARG A 142 -4.92 -9.96 -10.39
CA ARG A 142 -4.73 -9.58 -11.79
C ARG A 142 -5.51 -10.54 -12.69
N GLY A 143 -6.36 -9.99 -13.55
CA GLY A 143 -7.09 -10.75 -14.57
C GLY A 143 -6.87 -10.17 -15.96
N ARG A 144 -7.59 -10.73 -16.93
CA ARG A 144 -7.68 -10.21 -18.31
C ARG A 144 -9.11 -10.47 -18.82
N PRO A 145 -9.86 -9.44 -19.23
CA PRO A 145 -9.45 -8.04 -19.43
C PRO A 145 -9.50 -7.15 -18.19
N ASN A 146 -10.07 -7.65 -17.09
CA ASN A 146 -10.32 -6.86 -15.88
C ASN A 146 -9.48 -7.36 -14.71
N THR A 147 -9.10 -6.43 -13.83
CA THR A 147 -8.38 -6.71 -12.59
C THR A 147 -9.24 -6.26 -11.41
N LEU A 148 -9.27 -7.09 -10.36
CA LEU A 148 -9.89 -6.74 -9.10
C LEU A 148 -8.81 -6.32 -8.09
N GLU A 149 -9.03 -5.21 -7.41
CA GLU A 149 -8.18 -4.71 -6.33
C GLU A 149 -9.01 -4.53 -5.04
N LEU A 150 -8.51 -5.03 -3.92
CA LEU A 150 -8.91 -4.54 -2.60
C LEU A 150 -7.95 -3.42 -2.24
N ARG A 151 -8.43 -2.18 -2.11
CA ARG A 151 -7.60 -1.03 -1.78
C ARG A 151 -8.16 -0.24 -0.60
N ALA A 152 -7.29 0.51 0.06
CA ALA A 152 -7.72 1.48 1.05
C ALA A 152 -8.46 2.64 0.37
N GLY A 153 -9.66 2.93 0.84
CA GLY A 153 -10.42 4.12 0.48
C GLY A 153 -10.49 5.10 1.64
N LYS A 154 -11.01 6.31 1.37
CA LYS A 154 -11.08 7.43 2.34
C LYS A 154 -11.79 7.08 3.65
N SER A 155 -12.79 6.19 3.59
CA SER A 155 -13.66 5.86 4.73
C SER A 155 -13.60 4.39 5.13
N GLY A 156 -12.74 3.59 4.49
CA GLY A 156 -12.78 2.14 4.61
C GLY A 156 -12.15 1.43 3.41
N PRO A 157 -11.93 0.11 3.51
CA PRO A 157 -11.56 -0.72 2.38
C PRO A 157 -12.64 -0.73 1.29
N GLU A 158 -12.19 -0.80 0.03
CA GLU A 158 -13.04 -0.86 -1.16
C GLU A 158 -12.59 -1.99 -2.08
N LEU A 159 -13.56 -2.72 -2.65
CA LEU A 159 -13.33 -3.59 -3.79
C LEU A 159 -13.46 -2.78 -5.07
N VAL A 160 -12.46 -2.85 -5.93
CA VAL A 160 -12.35 -2.02 -7.12
C VAL A 160 -12.09 -2.91 -8.32
N LEU A 161 -13.04 -2.94 -9.24
CA LEU A 161 -12.86 -3.56 -10.55
C LEU A 161 -12.35 -2.49 -11.52
N GLN A 162 -11.34 -2.81 -12.33
CA GLN A 162 -10.73 -1.89 -13.29
C GLN A 162 -10.37 -2.61 -14.60
N PRO A 163 -10.33 -1.91 -15.75
CA PRO A 163 -9.71 -2.46 -16.95
C PRO A 163 -8.21 -2.63 -16.70
N THR A 164 -7.66 -3.82 -16.93
CA THR A 164 -6.28 -4.19 -16.56
C THR A 164 -5.25 -3.30 -17.25
N GLY A 165 -5.43 -3.05 -18.56
CA GLY A 165 -4.50 -2.26 -19.37
C GLY A 165 -4.33 -0.83 -18.85
N PRO A 166 -5.41 -0.03 -18.74
CA PRO A 166 -5.35 1.32 -18.18
C PRO A 166 -4.78 1.39 -16.76
N ALA A 167 -5.16 0.45 -15.87
CA ALA A 167 -4.66 0.42 -14.49
C ALA A 167 -3.14 0.20 -14.42
N GLU A 168 -2.61 -0.69 -15.27
CA GLU A 168 -1.17 -0.96 -15.33
C GLU A 168 -0.39 0.12 -16.09
N ASN A 169 -0.97 0.66 -17.17
CA ASN A 169 -0.34 1.72 -17.95
C ASN A 169 -0.15 3.01 -17.12
N TRP A 170 -1.11 3.34 -16.26
CA TRP A 170 -0.95 4.46 -15.33
C TRP A 170 0.26 4.23 -14.43
N PHE A 171 0.34 3.06 -13.81
CA PHE A 171 1.40 2.70 -12.86
C PHE A 171 2.79 2.72 -13.51
N TRP A 172 2.90 2.22 -14.74
CA TRP A 172 4.16 2.23 -15.49
C TRP A 172 4.62 3.65 -15.89
N ARG A 173 3.71 4.55 -16.27
CA ARG A 173 4.08 5.87 -16.78
C ARG A 173 4.38 6.92 -15.72
N GLN A 174 4.04 6.69 -14.45
CA GLN A 174 4.36 7.63 -13.37
C GLN A 174 5.85 7.59 -12.96
N GLY A 175 6.65 6.64 -13.45
CA GLY A 175 8.07 6.50 -13.08
C GLY A 175 9.08 7.24 -13.97
N VAL A 176 8.85 8.49 -14.39
CA VAL A 176 9.80 9.24 -15.27
C VAL A 176 10.95 9.87 -14.48
N GLY A 177 11.45 9.21 -13.42
CA GLY A 177 12.65 9.61 -12.68
C GLY A 177 12.58 10.97 -11.95
N GLU A 178 11.42 11.63 -11.97
CA GLU A 178 11.18 12.87 -11.22
C GLU A 178 10.97 12.54 -9.73
N GLU A 179 11.58 13.32 -8.83
CA GLU A 179 11.42 13.10 -7.39
C GLU A 179 9.93 13.20 -7.00
N HIS A 180 9.46 12.27 -6.17
CA HIS A 180 8.05 12.15 -5.75
C HIS A 180 7.05 11.82 -6.87
N SER A 181 7.53 11.41 -8.04
CA SER A 181 6.64 10.95 -9.11
C SER A 181 5.86 9.68 -8.75
N ILE A 182 6.36 8.91 -7.78
CA ILE A 182 5.72 7.72 -7.23
C ILE A 182 6.11 7.49 -5.75
N SER A 183 5.23 6.90 -4.94
CA SER A 183 5.38 6.68 -3.49
C SER A 183 4.87 5.30 -3.05
N GLY A 184 5.30 4.80 -1.89
CA GLY A 184 4.94 3.46 -1.41
C GLY A 184 5.81 2.33 -2.00
N PHE A 185 5.23 1.14 -2.14
CA PHE A 185 5.94 -0.06 -2.57
C PHE A 185 5.03 -1.05 -3.30
N PHE A 186 5.63 -1.92 -4.11
CA PHE A 186 4.92 -2.92 -4.91
C PHE A 186 5.59 -4.27 -4.79
N GLY A 187 4.80 -5.29 -4.50
CA GLY A 187 5.18 -6.68 -4.42
C GLY A 187 4.45 -7.51 -5.47
N SER A 188 5.16 -8.41 -6.14
CA SER A 188 4.56 -9.43 -7.01
C SER A 188 5.06 -10.82 -6.66
N ASN A 189 4.19 -11.81 -6.80
CA ASN A 189 4.55 -13.22 -6.63
C ASN A 189 4.76 -13.90 -8.01
N ARG A 190 5.03 -15.20 -8.00
CA ARG A 190 5.29 -16.00 -9.20
C ARG A 190 4.03 -16.49 -9.93
N ASP A 191 2.88 -15.85 -9.71
CA ASP A 191 1.63 -16.21 -10.38
C ASP A 191 1.74 -16.01 -11.91
N GLU A 192 1.19 -16.94 -12.70
CA GLU A 192 1.15 -16.83 -14.17
C GLU A 192 0.37 -15.61 -14.65
N ALA A 193 -0.61 -15.17 -13.85
CA ALA A 193 -1.31 -13.92 -14.06
C ALA A 193 -0.33 -12.76 -14.17
N ASN A 194 0.86 -12.77 -13.57
CA ASN A 194 1.84 -11.69 -13.66
C ASN A 194 2.69 -11.71 -14.94
N ILE A 195 2.47 -12.63 -15.87
CA ILE A 195 3.19 -12.62 -17.15
C ILE A 195 2.95 -11.30 -17.89
N GLY A 196 4.04 -10.63 -18.28
CA GLY A 196 4.01 -9.33 -18.96
C GLY A 196 3.64 -8.14 -18.05
N LEU A 197 3.62 -8.33 -16.73
CA LEU A 197 3.48 -7.24 -15.77
C LEU A 197 4.69 -6.29 -15.87
N GLY A 198 4.42 -5.01 -16.08
CA GLY A 198 5.42 -3.95 -15.97
C GLY A 198 5.58 -3.50 -14.52
N PHE A 199 6.82 -3.20 -14.12
CA PHE A 199 7.11 -2.58 -12.84
C PHE A 199 7.17 -1.06 -13.00
N PRO A 200 6.75 -0.29 -11.99
CA PRO A 200 6.90 1.15 -12.01
C PRO A 200 8.40 1.47 -12.03
N GLY A 201 8.75 2.58 -12.68
CA GLY A 201 10.07 3.16 -12.49
C GLY A 201 10.26 3.62 -11.05
N GLY A 202 11.51 3.90 -10.68
CA GLY A 202 11.85 4.61 -9.45
C GLY A 202 12.29 6.04 -9.75
N TRP A 203 12.55 6.78 -8.69
CA TRP A 203 13.27 8.05 -8.74
C TRP A 203 14.42 8.00 -7.73
N THR A 204 15.31 8.99 -7.78
CA THR A 204 16.46 9.06 -6.87
C THR A 204 16.43 10.36 -6.11
N ALA A 205 16.46 10.28 -4.78
CA ALA A 205 16.53 11.43 -3.90
C ALA A 205 17.84 12.19 -4.10
N ARG A 206 17.72 13.50 -4.29
CA ARG A 206 18.82 14.43 -4.53
C ARG A 206 19.16 15.26 -3.30
N SER A 207 18.37 15.14 -2.23
CA SER A 207 18.55 15.89 -0.99
C SER A 207 18.15 15.08 0.23
N TRP A 208 18.75 15.42 1.39
CA TRP A 208 18.34 14.86 2.67
C TRP A 208 16.91 15.26 3.05
N GLU A 209 16.44 16.44 2.64
CA GLU A 209 15.03 16.86 2.84
C GLU A 209 14.07 15.92 2.11
N THR A 210 14.40 15.56 0.87
CA THR A 210 13.65 14.58 0.08
C THR A 210 13.60 13.22 0.78
N VAL A 211 14.75 12.72 1.25
CA VAL A 211 14.82 11.45 2.01
C VAL A 211 14.00 11.52 3.28
N THR A 212 14.16 12.58 4.09
CA THR A 212 13.42 12.75 5.35
C THR A 212 11.92 12.75 5.13
N ARG A 213 11.44 13.43 4.08
CA ARG A 213 10.01 13.42 3.73
C ARG A 213 9.54 12.02 3.35
N SER A 214 10.13 11.43 2.31
CA SER A 214 9.69 10.12 1.80
C SER A 214 9.79 9.00 2.85
N LEU A 215 10.85 9.01 3.65
CA LEU A 215 11.01 8.07 4.76
C LEU A 215 10.01 8.37 5.89
N GLY A 216 9.70 9.63 6.14
CA GLY A 216 8.72 10.05 7.14
C GLY A 216 7.31 9.59 6.79
N ASP A 217 6.90 9.77 5.54
CA ASP A 217 5.59 9.33 5.03
C ASP A 217 5.50 7.80 5.10
N PHE A 218 6.54 7.10 4.62
CA PHE A 218 6.64 5.63 4.71
C PHE A 218 6.53 5.12 6.16
N LEU A 219 7.35 5.63 7.09
CA LEU A 219 7.34 5.19 8.48
C LEU A 219 6.05 5.54 9.21
N GLY A 220 5.36 6.61 8.79
CA GLY A 220 4.10 7.05 9.37
C GLY A 220 2.94 6.08 9.10
N SER A 221 2.85 5.55 7.87
CA SER A 221 1.79 4.61 7.49
C SER A 221 2.14 3.14 7.70
N LEU A 222 3.43 2.80 7.81
CA LEU A 222 3.92 1.42 7.75
C LEU A 222 3.19 0.44 8.70
N PRO A 223 2.93 0.74 10.00
CA PRO A 223 2.19 -0.19 10.85
C PRO A 223 0.76 -0.45 10.40
N ALA A 224 0.07 0.56 9.90
CA ALA A 224 -1.29 0.42 9.40
C ALA A 224 -1.31 -0.47 8.14
N GLU A 225 -0.36 -0.23 7.23
CA GLU A 225 -0.23 -0.97 5.97
C GLU A 225 0.14 -2.44 6.21
N THR A 226 1.15 -2.70 7.05
CA THR A 226 1.59 -4.07 7.38
C THR A 226 0.54 -4.83 8.19
N THR A 227 -0.18 -4.17 9.10
CA THR A 227 -1.34 -4.75 9.81
C THR A 227 -2.45 -5.12 8.84
N ALA A 228 -2.81 -4.21 7.92
CA ALA A 228 -3.87 -4.41 6.93
C ALA A 228 -3.54 -5.55 5.95
N LEU A 229 -2.30 -5.56 5.46
CA LEU A 229 -1.78 -6.59 4.57
C LEU A 229 -1.46 -7.89 5.32
N ALA A 230 -1.42 -7.88 6.66
CA ALA A 230 -0.99 -8.98 7.51
C ALA A 230 0.37 -9.56 7.10
N VAL A 231 1.34 -8.67 6.86
CA VAL A 231 2.72 -9.02 6.48
C VAL A 231 3.74 -8.52 7.48
N ARG A 232 4.97 -9.01 7.38
CA ARG A 232 6.11 -8.49 8.15
C ARG A 232 7.21 -7.99 7.22
N ILE A 233 7.64 -6.75 7.44
CA ILE A 233 8.73 -6.12 6.72
C ILE A 233 9.94 -6.03 7.66
N GLY A 234 11.09 -6.50 7.19
CA GLY A 234 12.41 -6.19 7.75
C GLY A 234 13.20 -5.46 6.68
N MET A 235 13.74 -4.29 7.01
CA MET A 235 14.37 -3.40 6.05
C MET A 235 15.67 -2.83 6.64
N PRO A 236 16.81 -3.50 6.38
CA PRO A 236 18.11 -2.99 6.77
C PRO A 236 18.50 -1.79 5.90
N PHE A 237 19.10 -0.79 6.52
CA PHE A 237 19.68 0.38 5.86
C PHE A 237 21.18 0.42 6.07
N TYR A 238 21.90 0.40 4.96
CA TYR A 238 23.35 0.49 4.93
C TYR A 238 23.79 1.91 4.59
N GLY A 239 24.83 2.40 5.25
CA GLY A 239 25.37 3.73 4.99
C GLY A 239 26.75 3.66 4.39
N ARG A 240 26.88 3.94 3.09
CA ARG A 240 28.19 4.02 2.46
C ARG A 240 28.96 5.22 3.00
N ASN A 241 30.17 4.96 3.46
CA ASN A 241 31.13 5.96 3.90
C ASN A 241 32.48 5.74 3.19
N SER A 242 33.51 6.50 3.58
CA SER A 242 34.84 6.42 2.95
C SER A 242 35.54 5.06 3.06
N ARG A 243 35.05 4.13 3.88
CA ARG A 243 35.73 2.85 4.20
C ARG A 243 34.91 1.61 3.88
N SER A 244 33.58 1.70 3.95
CA SER A 244 32.66 0.54 3.88
C SER A 244 31.21 1.01 3.75
N ALA A 245 30.25 0.07 3.76
CA ALA A 245 28.83 0.35 3.89
C ALA A 245 28.24 -0.49 5.06
N PRO A 246 28.50 -0.14 6.33
CA PRO A 246 27.96 -0.85 7.47
C PRO A 246 26.43 -0.72 7.53
N LEU A 247 25.79 -1.71 8.13
CA LEU A 247 24.40 -1.60 8.58
C LEU A 247 24.33 -0.47 9.61
N LEU A 248 23.42 0.48 9.42
CA LEU A 248 23.23 1.60 10.34
C LEU A 248 21.97 1.46 11.17
N PHE A 249 20.89 1.01 10.55
CA PHE A 249 19.64 0.73 11.24
C PHE A 249 18.84 -0.32 10.51
N ASP A 250 17.98 -1.01 11.24
CA ASP A 250 17.03 -1.99 10.70
C ASP A 250 15.62 -1.59 11.09
N VAL A 251 14.76 -1.45 10.08
CA VAL A 251 13.34 -1.11 10.25
C VAL A 251 12.54 -2.41 10.19
N ALA A 252 11.96 -2.81 11.31
CA ALA A 252 11.15 -4.00 11.42
C ALA A 252 9.70 -3.64 11.76
N CYS A 253 8.75 -4.05 10.91
CA CYS A 253 7.34 -3.75 11.09
C CYS A 253 6.44 -4.94 10.80
N GLY A 254 5.60 -5.28 11.77
CA GLY A 254 4.40 -6.11 11.60
C GLY A 254 3.22 -5.33 12.15
N ASP A 255 2.59 -5.79 13.24
CA ASP A 255 1.55 -4.99 13.89
C ASP A 255 2.11 -3.75 14.63
N ARG A 256 3.43 -3.69 14.84
CA ARG A 256 4.14 -2.57 15.47
C ARG A 256 5.44 -2.27 14.72
N LEU A 257 5.79 -0.99 14.64
CA LEU A 257 7.06 -0.51 14.11
C LEU A 257 8.13 -0.49 15.21
N SER A 258 9.20 -1.22 14.97
CA SER A 258 10.43 -1.16 15.75
C SER A 258 11.61 -0.80 14.85
N ILE A 259 12.52 0.00 15.38
CA ILE A 259 13.72 0.40 14.66
C ILE A 259 14.92 0.11 15.55
N ALA A 260 15.90 -0.59 15.00
CA ALA A 260 17.15 -0.94 15.65
C ALA A 260 18.29 -0.09 15.09
N CYS A 261 19.28 0.26 15.92
CA CYS A 261 20.44 1.05 15.52
C CYS A 261 21.74 0.29 15.72
N PHE A 262 22.55 0.28 14.67
CA PHE A 262 23.87 -0.36 14.55
C PHE A 262 24.98 0.67 14.33
N ALA A 263 24.71 1.93 14.68
CA ALA A 263 25.65 3.03 14.56
C ALA A 263 27.04 2.67 15.12
N PRO A 264 28.13 3.06 14.45
CA PRO A 264 29.50 2.90 14.95
C PRO A 264 29.71 3.44 16.38
N ASP A 265 30.66 2.85 17.11
CA ASP A 265 30.96 3.16 18.51
C ASP A 265 31.36 4.63 18.79
N ASP A 266 31.78 5.37 17.76
CA ASP A 266 32.18 6.79 17.87
C ASP A 266 31.00 7.77 17.76
N ILE A 267 29.78 7.26 17.58
CA ILE A 267 28.53 8.03 17.61
C ILE A 267 27.93 7.92 19.01
N ASP A 268 27.20 8.95 19.43
CA ASP A 268 26.34 8.92 20.63
C ASP A 268 24.86 8.80 20.22
N PRO A 269 24.30 7.57 20.15
CA PRO A 269 22.90 7.38 19.77
C PRO A 269 21.91 8.04 20.73
N ALA A 270 22.22 8.12 22.03
CA ALA A 270 21.31 8.74 23.00
C ALA A 270 21.13 10.24 22.70
N ALA A 271 22.22 10.93 22.33
CA ALA A 271 22.16 12.34 21.91
C ALA A 271 21.35 12.57 20.64
N LEU A 272 21.19 11.54 19.81
CA LEU A 272 20.39 11.57 18.58
C LEU A 272 18.92 11.17 18.80
N GLY A 273 18.54 10.76 20.01
CA GLY A 273 17.16 10.42 20.38
C GLY A 273 16.87 8.91 20.44
N TRP A 274 17.89 8.05 20.34
CA TRP A 274 17.70 6.61 20.51
C TRP A 274 17.52 6.22 21.98
N GLY A 275 16.58 5.31 22.23
CA GLY A 275 16.43 4.65 23.53
C GLY A 275 17.15 3.32 23.57
N THR A 276 17.18 2.69 24.74
CA THR A 276 17.78 1.37 24.97
C THR A 276 16.74 0.25 24.87
N VAL A 277 17.22 -1.00 24.73
CA VAL A 277 16.36 -2.21 24.82
C VAL A 277 15.53 -2.24 26.11
N ALA A 278 16.11 -1.81 27.24
CA ALA A 278 15.41 -1.79 28.53
C ALA A 278 14.24 -0.79 28.55
N GLU A 279 14.37 0.32 27.83
CA GLU A 279 13.32 1.33 27.66
C GLU A 279 12.26 0.89 26.63
N HIS A 280 12.63 0.02 25.68
CA HIS A 280 11.77 -0.47 24.60
C HIS A 280 11.70 -2.02 24.52
N PRO A 281 11.14 -2.68 25.55
CA PRO A 281 11.14 -4.15 25.65
C PRO A 281 10.26 -4.85 24.60
N HIS A 282 9.41 -4.11 23.89
CA HIS A 282 8.52 -4.65 22.84
C HIS A 282 9.15 -4.73 21.45
N THR A 283 10.43 -4.35 21.33
CA THR A 283 11.17 -4.49 20.07
C THR A 283 11.66 -5.93 19.91
N ALA A 284 11.46 -6.51 18.72
CA ALA A 284 11.91 -7.88 18.45
C ALA A 284 13.45 -7.95 18.39
N SER A 285 14.04 -9.03 18.90
CA SER A 285 15.43 -9.35 18.52
C SER A 285 15.41 -9.82 17.07
N VAL A 286 16.09 -9.07 16.21
CA VAL A 286 16.08 -9.31 14.75
C VAL A 286 17.37 -10.01 14.31
N PHE A 287 18.45 -9.83 15.08
CA PHE A 287 19.76 -10.41 14.81
C PHE A 287 20.19 -11.27 16.00
N GLY A 288 21.01 -12.31 15.75
CA GLY A 288 21.44 -13.28 16.76
C GLY A 288 22.35 -12.68 17.85
N ASP A 289 23.61 -13.13 17.93
CA ASP A 289 24.55 -12.71 19.00
C ASP A 289 24.96 -11.22 18.95
N ASP A 290 24.61 -10.50 17.86
CA ASP A 290 24.91 -9.08 17.60
C ASP A 290 23.65 -8.20 17.68
N ASP A 291 22.79 -8.44 18.67
CA ASP A 291 21.53 -7.72 18.84
C ASP A 291 21.79 -6.25 19.24
N PRO A 292 21.22 -5.25 18.53
CA PRO A 292 21.54 -3.83 18.76
C PRO A 292 21.01 -3.35 20.11
N VAL A 293 21.87 -2.61 20.82
CA VAL A 293 21.60 -2.02 22.15
C VAL A 293 20.62 -0.84 22.08
N TRP A 294 20.59 -0.14 20.95
CA TRP A 294 19.83 1.09 20.73
C TRP A 294 18.62 0.84 19.83
N ARG A 295 17.45 1.26 20.29
CA ARG A 295 16.16 0.94 19.67
C ARG A 295 15.12 2.02 19.88
N VAL A 296 14.11 1.97 19.01
CA VAL A 296 12.85 2.70 19.17
C VAL A 296 11.70 1.73 18.94
N ASP A 297 10.72 1.73 19.85
CA ASP A 297 9.36 1.23 19.58
C ASP A 297 8.49 2.42 19.21
N ALA A 298 8.10 2.49 17.93
CA ALA A 298 7.31 3.58 17.39
C ALA A 298 5.80 3.30 17.43
N GLY A 299 5.39 2.12 17.89
CA GLY A 299 3.97 1.81 18.09
C GLY A 299 3.28 1.11 16.94
N GLY A 300 1.97 0.94 17.10
CA GLY A 300 1.05 0.34 16.13
C GLY A 300 0.41 1.36 15.18
N PRO A 301 -0.65 0.97 14.43
CA PRO A 301 -1.33 1.85 13.47
C PRO A 301 -1.70 3.23 14.03
N GLY A 302 -1.19 4.30 13.40
CA GLY A 302 -1.45 5.69 13.76
C GLY A 302 -0.64 6.25 14.93
N GLU A 303 0.23 5.46 15.55
CA GLU A 303 1.11 5.90 16.64
C GLU A 303 2.44 6.54 16.18
N PRO A 304 3.10 6.08 15.09
CA PRO A 304 4.40 6.62 14.69
C PRO A 304 4.38 8.11 14.35
N LYS A 305 5.40 8.81 14.83
CA LYS A 305 5.73 10.16 14.39
C LYS A 305 6.71 10.08 13.22
N GLY A 306 6.22 9.66 12.06
CA GLY A 306 7.04 9.31 10.89
C GLY A 306 8.15 10.32 10.56
N HIS A 307 7.80 11.61 10.46
CA HIS A 307 8.78 12.67 10.19
C HIS A 307 9.90 12.77 11.24
N ALA A 308 9.55 12.72 12.53
CA ALA A 308 10.55 12.79 13.61
C ALA A 308 11.47 11.55 13.63
N LEU A 309 10.92 10.37 13.30
CA LEU A 309 11.71 9.15 13.14
C LEU A 309 12.68 9.30 11.94
N ALA A 310 12.20 9.82 10.81
CA ALA A 310 13.03 10.05 9.65
C ALA A 310 14.16 11.06 9.91
N GLU A 311 13.89 12.14 10.64
CA GLU A 311 14.92 13.10 11.07
C GLU A 311 15.99 12.42 11.94
N MET A 312 15.58 11.58 12.90
CA MET A 312 16.49 10.80 13.74
C MET A 312 17.37 9.86 12.90
N LEU A 313 16.77 9.14 11.94
CA LEU A 313 17.49 8.22 11.06
C LEU A 313 18.49 8.94 10.16
N VAL A 314 18.09 10.05 9.55
CA VAL A 314 18.97 10.89 8.71
C VAL A 314 20.10 11.52 9.55
N ALA A 315 19.80 12.00 10.75
CA ALA A 315 20.82 12.53 11.65
C ALA A 315 21.84 11.46 12.03
N THR A 316 21.38 10.23 12.29
CA THR A 316 22.23 9.07 12.59
C THR A 316 23.11 8.69 11.39
N ALA A 317 22.54 8.63 10.18
CA ALA A 317 23.30 8.35 8.97
C ALA A 317 24.40 9.39 8.72
N ARG A 318 24.08 10.67 8.88
CA ARG A 318 25.04 11.76 8.71
C ARG A 318 26.14 11.73 9.78
N ALA A 319 25.79 11.42 11.03
CA ALA A 319 26.77 11.21 12.09
C ALA A 319 27.72 10.04 11.79
N ALA A 320 27.22 8.99 11.12
CA ALA A 320 28.01 7.84 10.66
C ALA A 320 28.86 8.09 9.40
N GLY A 321 28.90 9.34 8.92
CA GLY A 321 29.72 9.74 7.80
C GLY A 321 29.08 9.52 6.42
N VAL A 322 27.79 9.19 6.37
CA VAL A 322 27.03 9.15 5.10
C VAL A 322 26.85 10.60 4.63
N SER A 323 27.53 10.94 3.53
CA SER A 323 27.65 12.33 3.09
C SER A 323 26.54 12.72 2.13
N ASP A 324 26.06 11.77 1.32
CA ASP A 324 25.07 11.96 0.27
C ASP A 324 23.85 11.04 0.45
N PRO A 325 22.62 11.48 0.12
CA PRO A 325 21.42 10.63 0.12
C PRO A 325 21.60 9.30 -0.62
N THR A 326 22.33 9.29 -1.74
CA THR A 326 22.58 8.10 -2.56
C THR A 326 23.55 7.10 -1.93
N ASP A 327 24.18 7.47 -0.83
CA ASP A 327 24.99 6.59 0.00
C ASP A 327 24.18 5.91 1.11
N LEU A 328 22.91 6.28 1.32
CA LEU A 328 21.98 5.53 2.16
C LEU A 328 21.26 4.48 1.29
N ILE A 329 21.44 3.20 1.61
CA ILE A 329 21.06 2.08 0.75
C ILE A 329 20.08 1.18 1.49
N VAL A 330 18.97 0.82 0.85
CA VAL A 330 18.06 -0.21 1.34
C VAL A 330 18.65 -1.59 0.99
N GLY A 331 18.86 -2.45 1.98
CA GLY A 331 19.39 -3.79 1.75
C GLY A 331 18.45 -4.65 0.92
N GLY A 332 19.02 -5.49 0.04
CA GLY A 332 18.27 -6.42 -0.80
C GLY A 332 17.42 -7.43 -0.03
N GLU A 333 17.69 -7.64 1.27
CA GLU A 333 16.87 -8.47 2.16
C GLU A 333 15.43 -7.95 2.27
N ALA A 334 15.23 -6.63 2.16
CA ALA A 334 13.90 -6.03 2.12
C ALA A 334 13.10 -6.42 0.86
N GLY A 335 13.78 -6.92 -0.17
CA GLY A 335 13.19 -7.28 -1.46
C GLY A 335 12.30 -8.51 -1.44
N TYR A 336 12.12 -9.19 -0.29
CA TYR A 336 11.24 -10.35 -0.18
C TYR A 336 10.37 -10.29 1.07
N VAL A 337 9.04 -10.29 0.87
CA VAL A 337 8.04 -10.22 1.94
C VAL A 337 6.97 -11.27 1.68
N ASP A 338 6.86 -12.25 2.56
CA ASP A 338 5.77 -13.26 2.59
C ASP A 338 5.40 -13.85 1.21
N GLY A 339 6.40 -14.22 0.40
CA GLY A 339 6.17 -14.81 -0.93
C GLY A 339 6.25 -13.85 -2.11
N TYR A 340 6.35 -12.54 -1.85
CA TYR A 340 6.38 -11.49 -2.87
C TYR A 340 7.78 -10.90 -3.01
N HIS A 341 8.17 -10.62 -4.25
CA HIS A 341 9.34 -9.78 -4.54
C HIS A 341 8.91 -8.31 -4.51
N VAL A 342 9.48 -7.53 -3.60
CA VAL A 342 9.06 -6.16 -3.27
C VAL A 342 10.06 -5.13 -3.79
N THR A 343 9.54 -3.99 -4.25
CA THR A 343 10.34 -2.82 -4.61
C THR A 343 9.77 -1.56 -3.95
N TYR A 344 10.61 -0.82 -3.24
CA TYR A 344 10.27 0.40 -2.50
C TYR A 344 10.61 1.65 -3.31
N TYR A 345 9.99 1.81 -4.49
CA TYR A 345 10.25 2.94 -5.39
C TYR A 345 9.94 4.31 -4.75
N GLY A 346 9.08 4.35 -3.74
CA GLY A 346 8.69 5.58 -3.06
C GLY A 346 9.73 6.19 -2.13
N LEU A 347 10.78 5.44 -1.78
CA LEU A 347 11.83 5.93 -0.88
C LEU A 347 12.87 6.79 -1.60
N GLY A 348 12.99 6.67 -2.93
CA GLY A 348 14.02 7.38 -3.69
C GLY A 348 15.45 6.94 -3.36
N LEU A 349 15.64 5.79 -2.71
CA LEU A 349 16.93 5.27 -2.28
C LEU A 349 17.38 4.10 -3.17
N PRO A 350 18.69 3.93 -3.38
CA PRO A 350 19.22 2.74 -4.04
C PRO A 350 18.94 1.47 -3.22
N THR A 351 18.79 0.36 -3.93
CA THR A 351 18.74 -1.00 -3.37
C THR A 351 20.09 -1.68 -3.56
N GLY A 352 20.58 -2.34 -2.50
CA GLY A 352 21.93 -2.92 -2.38
C GLY A 352 22.01 -4.41 -2.63
#